data_AF-A0A932PDM2-F1
#
_entry.id   AF-A0A932PDM2-F1
#
_cell.length_a   1.000
_cell.length_b   1.000
_cell.length_c   1.000
_cell.angle_alpha   90.00
_cell.angle_beta   90.00
_cell.angle_gamma   90.00
#
_symmetry.space_group_name_H-M   'P 1'
#
loop_
_entity.id
_entity.type
_entity.pdbx_description
1 polymer ?
#
loop_
_entity_poly.entity_id
_entity_poly.type
_entity_poly.pdbx_seq_one_letter_code
_entity_poly.pdbx_strand_id
1 'polypeptide(L)'
;MSEQNSSGRPCVVRRTMLPSSVTVPLVSPLFPSVVYRANDATQMDRVYEGKEPGFTYAREGNPNAEVLAAKIGQLEGAEACVITSSGMSAVSAITLALLRAGDHFVAG
;
A
#
# COMPACT_ATOMS: atom_id res chain seq x y z
N MET A 1 -25.40 -22.69 6.66
CA MET A 1 -26.78 -22.30 6.33
C MET A 1 -27.12 -21.10 7.19
N SER A 2 -26.73 -19.91 6.75
CA SER A 2 -27.13 -18.62 7.34
C SER A 2 -27.06 -17.57 6.23
N GLU A 3 -28.19 -16.92 6.03
CA GLU A 3 -28.63 -16.23 4.82
C GLU A 3 -27.81 -14.97 4.48
N GLN A 4 -27.34 -14.89 3.23
CA GLN A 4 -27.04 -13.61 2.58
C GLN A 4 -28.36 -13.01 2.08
N ASN A 5 -29.05 -12.27 2.94
CA ASN A 5 -30.19 -11.45 2.53
C ASN A 5 -29.69 -10.26 1.69
N SER A 6 -29.66 -10.44 0.37
CA SER A 6 -29.34 -9.39 -0.61
C SER A 6 -30.60 -8.76 -1.23
N SER A 7 -31.60 -8.40 -0.41
CA SER A 7 -32.73 -7.57 -0.88
C SER A 7 -32.36 -6.09 -0.84
N GLY A 8 -31.38 -5.69 -1.65
CA GLY A 8 -31.01 -4.29 -1.86
C GLY A 8 -31.17 -3.96 -3.34
N ARG A 9 -32.00 -2.96 -3.66
CA ARG A 9 -32.16 -2.46 -5.04
C ARG A 9 -30.77 -2.25 -5.68
N PRO A 10 -30.54 -2.67 -6.94
CA PRO A 10 -29.29 -2.41 -7.63
C PRO A 10 -29.07 -0.89 -7.65
N CYS A 11 -28.08 -0.43 -6.91
CA CYS A 11 -27.75 0.98 -6.77
C CYS A 11 -26.49 1.25 -7.58
N VAL A 12 -26.60 2.08 -8.61
CA VAL A 12 -25.47 2.50 -9.48
C VAL A 12 -24.32 3.11 -8.67
N VAL A 13 -24.61 3.68 -7.50
CA VAL A 13 -23.62 4.30 -6.62
C VAL A 13 -22.83 3.26 -5.81
N ARG A 14 -23.38 2.07 -5.57
CA ARG A 14 -22.64 1.03 -4.82
C ARG A 14 -21.68 0.30 -5.74
N ARG A 15 -20.50 -0.01 -5.20
CA ARG A 15 -19.50 -0.83 -5.89
C ARG A 15 -20.09 -2.17 -6.27
N THR A 16 -20.09 -2.49 -7.56
CA THR A 16 -20.41 -3.83 -8.07
C THR A 16 -19.26 -4.78 -7.75
N MET A 17 -19.58 -5.96 -7.26
CA MET A 17 -18.58 -7.02 -7.06
C MET A 17 -17.99 -7.42 -8.43
N LEU A 18 -16.68 -7.65 -8.46
CA LEU A 18 -16.05 -8.19 -9.65
C LEU A 18 -16.59 -9.61 -9.91
N PRO A 19 -16.82 -9.98 -11.19
CA PRO A 19 -17.24 -11.33 -11.52
C PRO A 19 -16.14 -12.32 -11.11
N SER A 20 -16.54 -13.45 -10.52
CA SER A 20 -15.61 -14.56 -10.28
C SER A 20 -15.17 -15.16 -11.61
N SER A 21 -13.87 -15.38 -11.78
CA SER A 21 -13.31 -16.06 -12.95
C SER A 21 -12.48 -17.25 -12.51
N VAL A 22 -12.53 -18.33 -13.29
CA VAL A 22 -11.61 -19.46 -13.15
C VAL A 22 -10.19 -19.10 -13.62
N THR A 23 -10.08 -18.12 -14.51
CA THR A 23 -8.79 -17.57 -14.97
C THR A 23 -8.42 -16.34 -14.15
N VAL A 24 -7.13 -16.20 -13.85
CA VAL A 24 -6.57 -15.05 -13.13
C VAL A 24 -5.67 -14.23 -14.05
N PRO A 25 -5.53 -12.92 -13.81
CA PRO A 25 -4.59 -12.09 -14.56
C PRO A 25 -3.16 -12.62 -14.43
N LEU A 26 -2.42 -12.66 -15.55
CA LEU A 26 -1.00 -13.03 -15.55
C LEU A 26 -0.13 -11.94 -14.90
N VAL A 27 -0.52 -10.68 -15.08
CA VAL A 27 0.20 -9.51 -14.56
C VAL A 27 -0.33 -9.11 -13.20
N SER A 28 0.53 -8.49 -12.38
CA SER A 28 0.12 -7.91 -11.10
C SER A 28 -1.03 -6.91 -11.32
N PRO A 29 -2.17 -7.06 -10.63
CA PRO A 29 -3.28 -6.13 -10.77
C PRO A 29 -2.89 -4.76 -10.22
N LEU A 30 -3.45 -3.71 -10.81
CA LEU A 30 -3.31 -2.35 -10.28
C LEU A 30 -4.34 -2.12 -9.16
N PHE A 31 -3.87 -1.60 -8.03
CA PHE A 31 -4.63 -1.21 -6.86
C PHE A 31 -4.65 0.33 -6.77
N PRO A 32 -5.50 1.04 -7.54
CA PRO A 32 -5.58 2.50 -7.54
C PRO A 32 -6.29 3.07 -6.31
N SER A 33 -6.57 2.24 -5.29
CA SER A 33 -7.25 2.69 -4.09
C SER A 33 -6.32 3.51 -3.22
N VAL A 34 -6.86 4.58 -2.62
CA VAL A 34 -6.18 5.39 -1.61
C VAL A 34 -6.46 4.93 -0.18
N VAL A 35 -7.62 4.31 0.06
CA VAL A 35 -8.05 3.83 1.40
C VAL A 35 -8.35 2.34 1.30
N TYR A 36 -7.97 1.60 2.34
CA TYR A 36 -8.24 0.19 2.51
C TYR A 36 -9.20 -0.01 3.67
N ARG A 37 -10.07 -1.01 3.55
CA ARG A 37 -11.11 -1.29 4.53
C ARG A 37 -10.75 -2.55 5.31
N ALA A 38 -10.90 -2.49 6.62
CA ALA A 38 -10.88 -3.64 7.52
C ALA A 38 -12.31 -4.09 7.83
N ASN A 39 -12.43 -5.26 8.47
CA ASN A 39 -13.73 -5.82 8.85
C ASN A 39 -14.36 -5.03 10.00
N ASP A 40 -13.55 -4.59 10.97
CA ASP A 40 -13.96 -3.80 12.12
C ASP A 40 -12.87 -2.81 12.56
N ALA A 41 -13.19 -1.96 13.54
CA ALA A 41 -12.26 -0.96 14.08
C ALA A 41 -11.08 -1.62 14.80
N THR A 42 -11.33 -2.70 15.55
CA THR A 42 -10.30 -3.42 16.29
C THR A 42 -9.22 -4.00 15.36
N GLN A 43 -9.60 -4.43 14.15
CA GLN A 43 -8.66 -4.88 13.14
C GLN A 43 -7.83 -3.73 12.59
N MET A 44 -8.43 -2.55 12.37
CA MET A 44 -7.65 -1.37 11.99
C MET A 44 -6.62 -1.02 13.07
N ASP A 45 -7.00 -1.05 14.34
CA ASP A 45 -6.06 -0.77 15.45
C ASP A 45 -4.88 -1.74 15.45
N ARG A 46 -5.12 -3.04 15.26
CA ARG A 46 -4.04 -4.04 15.15
C ARG A 46 -3.09 -3.79 13.98
N VAL A 47 -3.60 -3.32 12.84
CA VAL A 47 -2.77 -2.98 11.68
C VAL A 47 -1.93 -1.74 12.00
N TYR A 48 -2.51 -0.70 12.60
CA TYR A 48 -1.77 0.50 13.01
C TYR A 48 -0.70 0.23 14.07
N GLU A 49 -0.96 -0.70 14.99
CA GLU A 49 0.00 -1.13 16.02
C GLU A 49 1.07 -2.10 15.48
N GLY A 50 1.02 -2.47 14.19
CA GLY A 50 1.96 -3.41 13.58
C GLY A 50 1.80 -4.85 14.07
N LYS A 51 0.68 -5.18 14.72
CA LYS A 51 0.37 -6.54 15.20
C LYS A 51 -0.17 -7.44 14.09
N GLU A 52 -0.72 -6.86 13.03
CA GLU A 52 -1.27 -7.56 11.87
C GLU A 52 -0.78 -6.85 10.59
N PRO A 53 -0.27 -7.57 9.57
CA PRO A 53 0.12 -6.94 8.32
C PRO A 53 -1.13 -6.45 7.58
N GLY A 54 -1.07 -5.23 7.05
CA GLY A 54 -2.20 -4.67 6.31
C GLY A 54 -1.90 -3.31 5.71
N PHE A 55 -2.76 -2.92 4.78
CA PHE A 55 -2.76 -1.58 4.21
C PHE A 55 -3.94 -0.81 4.80
N THR A 56 -3.71 0.47 5.10
CA THR A 56 -4.71 1.40 5.66
C THR A 56 -4.95 2.53 4.67
N TYR A 57 -3.86 3.23 4.30
CA TYR A 57 -3.86 4.37 3.42
C TYR A 57 -2.68 4.30 2.45
N ALA A 58 -2.90 4.57 1.16
CA ALA A 58 -1.91 4.38 0.10
C ALA A 58 -0.65 5.26 0.26
N ARG A 59 -0.73 6.33 1.06
CA ARG A 59 0.44 7.15 1.41
C ARG A 59 1.43 6.40 2.28
N GLU A 60 0.95 5.53 3.17
CA GLU A 60 1.76 4.74 4.10
C GLU A 60 2.22 3.44 3.45
N GLY A 61 1.33 2.80 2.68
CA GLY A 61 1.65 1.58 1.95
C GLY A 61 0.62 1.27 0.89
N ASN A 62 1.08 0.72 -0.24
CA ASN A 62 0.24 0.26 -1.34
C ASN A 62 0.79 -1.06 -1.89
N PRO A 63 -0.06 -2.06 -2.21
CA PRO A 63 0.40 -3.36 -2.71
C PRO A 63 1.30 -3.28 -3.95
N ASN A 64 1.01 -2.38 -4.90
CA ASN A 64 1.85 -2.23 -6.09
C ASN A 64 3.21 -1.61 -5.75
N ALA A 65 3.23 -0.63 -4.85
CA ALA A 65 4.46 0.00 -4.39
C ALA A 65 5.36 -1.00 -3.66
N GLU A 66 4.77 -1.87 -2.83
CA GLU A 66 5.52 -2.89 -2.09
C GLU A 66 6.11 -3.97 -2.99
N VAL A 67 5.35 -4.43 -4.00
CA VAL A 67 5.89 -5.35 -5.02
C VAL A 67 7.03 -4.71 -5.81
N LEU A 68 6.92 -3.43 -6.16
CA LEU A 68 7.98 -2.70 -6.86
C LEU A 68 9.22 -2.53 -5.96
N ALA A 69 9.03 -2.14 -4.71
CA ALA A 69 10.09 -1.99 -3.72
C ALA A 69 10.87 -3.30 -3.53
N ALA A 70 10.16 -4.42 -3.37
CA ALA A 70 10.80 -5.73 -3.22
C ALA A 70 11.65 -6.11 -4.44
N LYS A 71 11.16 -5.82 -5.66
CA LYS A 71 11.92 -6.08 -6.90
C LYS A 71 13.16 -5.22 -7.01
N ILE A 72 13.05 -3.92 -6.74
CA ILE A 72 14.21 -3.01 -6.78
C ILE A 72 15.20 -3.38 -5.67
N GLY A 73 14.72 -3.68 -4.47
CA GLY A 73 15.56 -4.13 -3.36
C GLY A 73 16.37 -5.37 -3.69
N GLN A 74 15.75 -6.36 -4.36
CA GLN A 74 16.47 -7.54 -4.85
C GLN A 74 17.55 -7.22 -5.89
N LEU A 75 17.29 -6.26 -6.79
CA LEU A 75 18.26 -5.85 -7.81
C LEU A 75 19.47 -5.13 -7.19
N GLU A 76 19.24 -4.31 -6.17
CA GLU A 76 20.28 -3.52 -5.49
C GLU A 76 20.95 -4.28 -4.33
N GLY A 77 20.47 -5.47 -3.98
CA GLY A 77 20.93 -6.22 -2.80
C GLY A 77 20.59 -5.52 -1.47
N ALA A 78 19.55 -4.68 -1.46
CA ALA A 78 19.13 -3.93 -0.29
C ALA A 78 18.15 -4.72 0.58
N GLU A 79 18.28 -4.59 1.90
CA GLU A 79 17.38 -5.24 2.89
C GLU A 79 15.97 -4.64 2.87
N ALA A 80 15.86 -3.36 2.54
CA ALA A 80 14.60 -2.63 2.46
C ALA A 80 14.64 -1.60 1.32
N CYS A 81 13.47 -1.31 0.75
CA CYS A 81 13.31 -0.32 -0.31
C CYS A 81 11.99 0.42 -0.10
N VAL A 82 11.96 1.71 -0.47
CA VAL A 82 10.76 2.55 -0.42
C VAL A 82 10.57 3.24 -1.76
N ILE A 83 9.33 3.27 -2.25
CA ILE A 83 8.96 3.95 -3.48
C ILE A 83 8.50 5.37 -3.16
N THR A 84 8.99 6.33 -3.93
CA THR A 84 8.66 7.75 -3.76
C THR A 84 8.09 8.32 -5.07
N SER A 85 7.54 9.54 -5.03
CA SER A 85 6.90 10.17 -6.19
C SER A 85 7.88 10.65 -7.26
N SER A 86 9.15 10.84 -6.90
CA SER A 86 10.21 11.36 -7.77
C SER A 86 11.61 11.07 -7.21
N GLY A 87 12.64 11.17 -8.05
CA GLY A 87 14.03 11.08 -7.59
C GLY A 87 14.38 12.14 -6.53
N MET A 88 13.95 13.39 -6.73
CA MET A 88 14.19 14.46 -5.75
C MET A 88 13.47 14.22 -4.43
N SER A 89 12.29 13.58 -4.44
CA SER A 89 11.62 13.20 -3.19
C SER A 89 12.36 12.09 -2.44
N ALA A 90 13.00 11.15 -3.15
CA ALA A 90 13.84 10.14 -2.50
C ALA A 90 15.04 10.78 -1.79
N VAL A 91 15.76 11.67 -2.49
CA VAL A 91 16.90 12.41 -1.90
C VAL A 91 16.42 13.25 -0.71
N SER A 92 15.33 14.00 -0.89
CA SER A 92 14.79 14.86 0.18
C SER A 92 14.35 14.07 1.40
N ALA A 93 13.70 12.91 1.21
CA ALA A 93 13.24 12.06 2.31
C ALA A 93 14.43 11.57 3.15
N ILE A 94 15.51 11.13 2.53
CA ILE A 94 16.73 10.68 3.24
C ILE A 94 17.37 11.84 3.98
N THR A 95 17.54 12.99 3.32
CA THR A 95 18.14 14.18 3.95
C THR A 95 17.35 14.65 5.16
N LEU A 96 16.01 14.72 5.05
CA LEU A 96 15.14 15.15 6.15
C LEU A 96 15.01 14.11 7.26
N ALA A 97 15.13 12.82 6.94
CA ALA A 97 15.05 11.74 7.93
C ALA A 97 16.34 11.62 8.76
N LEU A 98 17.50 11.87 8.15
CA LEU A 98 18.80 11.63 8.78
C LEU A 98 19.45 12.90 9.35
N LEU A 99 19.20 14.08 8.78
CA LEU A 99 19.89 15.32 9.16
C LEU A 99 19.02 16.28 9.95
N ARG A 100 19.68 17.14 10.73
CA ARG A 100 19.11 18.24 11.51
C ARG A 100 19.96 19.50 11.34
N ALA A 101 19.48 20.62 11.88
CA ALA A 101 20.22 21.87 11.86
C ALA A 101 21.56 21.72 12.60
N GLY A 102 22.66 22.05 11.93
CA GLY A 102 24.03 21.87 12.44
C GLY A 102 24.75 20.64 11.91
N ASP A 103 24.05 19.71 11.25
CA ASP A 103 24.68 18.57 10.59
C ASP A 103 25.32 18.97 9.25
N HIS A 104 26.27 18.15 8.78
CA HIS A 104 27.01 18.36 7.54
C HIS A 104 26.82 17.20 6.56
N PHE A 105 26.47 17.53 5.30
CA PHE A 105 26.33 16.58 4.19
C PHE A 105 27.48 16.76 3.19
N VAL A 106 28.25 15.71 2.92
CA VAL A 106 29.32 15.73 1.92
C VAL A 106 28.80 15.11 0.63
N ALA A 107 28.83 15.88 -0.45
CA ALA A 107 28.42 15.46 -1.78
C ALA A 107 29.58 15.63 -2.77
N GLY A 108 29.62 14.79 -3.80
CA GLY A 108 30.60 14.82 -4.90
C GLY A 108 29.94 14.83 -6.26
#